data_AF-A0A484MTQ0-F1
#
_entry.id   AF-A0A484MTQ0-F1
#
_cell.length_a   1.000
_cell.length_b   1.000
_cell.length_c   1.000
_cell.angle_alpha   90.00
_cell.angle_beta   90.00
_cell.angle_gamma   90.00
#
_symmetry.space_group_name_H-M   'P 1'
#
loop_
_entity.id
_entity.type
_entity.pdbx_description
1 polymer ?
#
loop_
_entity_poly.entity_id
_entity_poly.type
_entity_poly.pdbx_seq_one_letter_code
_entity_poly.pdbx_strand_id
1 'polypeptide(L)'
;MALMNEVNRLDLQSLIDWMVFRQGVEGGFQGRTNKLVDGCYSFWQGGVAAILQRLCLDAVDCESSFGSDHDESVVCSSSDGEDHLDGTSSHSDEVIHLGEGGAGPEHDGAVEPVNLSDISYDFISGQHASRTPLFDSIGLQRYIILCSQHVDGGGFRDKPGKPRDHYHTCYCLSGLSISQYIWAKDFNTPPFPGHVLGPYSNNLVERIHPLFNIVIDRYYEARQFFSSA
;
A
#
# COMPACT_ATOMS: atom_id res chain seq x y z
N MET A 1 4.26 15.61 -4.05
CA MET A 1 5.52 14.83 -4.03
C MET A 1 5.61 13.88 -5.20
N ALA A 2 4.70 12.89 -5.36
CA ALA A 2 4.74 11.97 -6.50
C ALA A 2 4.72 12.67 -7.87
N LEU A 3 3.70 13.48 -8.18
CA LEU A 3 3.60 14.18 -9.48
C LEU A 3 4.75 15.17 -9.75
N MET A 4 5.40 15.66 -8.72
CA MET A 4 6.52 16.62 -8.84
C MET A 4 7.86 15.93 -8.93
N ASN A 5 7.90 14.59 -8.90
CA ASN A 5 9.16 13.85 -8.83
C ASN A 5 9.99 14.24 -7.57
N GLU A 6 9.35 14.21 -6.40
CA GLU A 6 9.99 14.63 -5.14
C GLU A 6 9.59 13.71 -3.97
N VAL A 7 9.42 12.42 -4.24
CA VAL A 7 9.05 11.42 -3.22
C VAL A 7 10.16 11.22 -2.19
N ASN A 8 11.42 11.30 -2.62
CA ASN A 8 12.62 11.23 -1.78
C ASN A 8 12.69 12.30 -0.68
N ARG A 9 11.86 13.35 -0.75
CA ARG A 9 11.73 14.38 0.29
C ARG A 9 10.83 13.95 1.45
N LEU A 10 10.16 12.81 1.35
CA LEU A 10 9.28 12.27 2.38
C LEU A 10 9.98 11.17 3.15
N ASP A 11 9.76 11.13 4.46
CA ASP A 11 9.99 9.93 5.26
C ASP A 11 8.86 8.94 4.98
N LEU A 12 9.12 8.00 4.06
CA LEU A 12 8.13 7.01 3.64
C LEU A 12 7.82 6.01 4.75
N GLN A 13 8.79 5.65 5.58
CA GLN A 13 8.58 4.67 6.66
C GLN A 13 7.62 5.24 7.71
N SER A 14 7.91 6.45 8.21
CA SER A 14 7.01 7.13 9.16
C SER A 14 5.61 7.36 8.58
N LEU A 15 5.51 7.60 7.27
CA LEU A 15 4.23 7.77 6.59
C LEU A 15 3.45 6.45 6.48
N ILE A 16 4.13 5.33 6.19
CA ILE A 16 3.52 3.99 6.19
C ILE A 16 3.01 3.67 7.59
N ASP A 17 3.85 3.81 8.61
CA ASP A 17 3.49 3.55 10.01
C ASP A 17 2.28 4.39 10.40
N TRP A 18 2.27 5.69 10.06
CA TRP A 18 1.13 6.56 10.32
C TRP A 18 -0.14 6.08 9.61
N MET A 19 -0.04 5.70 8.34
CA MET A 19 -1.17 5.34 7.48
C MET A 19 -1.82 4.03 7.91
N VAL A 20 -1.04 2.99 8.23
CA VAL A 20 -1.61 1.68 8.62
C VAL A 20 -2.48 1.78 9.88
N PHE A 21 -2.10 2.65 10.83
CA PHE A 21 -2.92 2.95 12.02
C PHE A 21 -4.12 3.87 11.75
N ARG A 22 -4.46 4.16 10.48
CA ARG A 22 -5.68 4.86 10.10
C ARG A 22 -6.83 3.91 9.78
N GLN A 23 -6.60 2.60 9.61
CA GLN A 23 -7.72 1.67 9.48
C GLN A 23 -8.23 1.32 10.88
N GLY A 24 -9.50 1.64 11.13
CA GLY A 24 -10.17 1.35 12.40
C GLY A 24 -10.60 -0.11 12.51
N VAL A 25 -11.03 -0.50 13.71
CA VAL A 25 -11.62 -1.84 13.96
C VAL A 25 -12.92 -2.05 13.17
N GLU A 26 -13.56 -0.96 12.76
CA GLU A 26 -14.75 -0.94 11.89
C GLU A 26 -14.44 -1.36 10.44
N GLY A 27 -13.16 -1.45 10.06
CA GLY A 27 -12.69 -1.74 8.70
C GLY A 27 -12.56 -0.50 7.80
N GLY A 28 -13.24 0.59 8.16
CA GLY A 28 -13.10 1.91 7.52
C GLY A 28 -11.87 2.68 8.00
N PHE A 29 -11.63 3.85 7.41
CA PHE A 29 -10.51 4.71 7.79
C PHE A 29 -10.95 5.94 8.58
N GLN A 30 -10.13 6.37 9.54
CA GLN A 30 -10.18 7.71 10.12
C GLN A 30 -9.14 8.63 9.46
N GLY A 31 -9.46 9.92 9.35
CA GLY A 31 -8.55 10.89 8.73
C GLY A 31 -7.34 11.25 9.60
N ARG A 32 -7.49 11.14 10.91
CA ARG A 32 -6.50 11.55 11.93
C ARG A 32 -6.65 10.68 13.18
N THR A 33 -5.58 10.58 13.96
CA THR A 33 -5.55 9.84 15.23
C THR A 33 -6.66 10.31 16.18
N ASN A 34 -7.27 9.35 16.89
CA ASN A 34 -8.34 9.59 17.88
C ASN A 34 -9.56 10.34 17.30
N LYS A 35 -9.90 10.08 16.03
CA LYS A 35 -11.13 10.51 15.39
C LYS A 35 -11.88 9.30 14.85
N LEU A 36 -13.17 9.52 14.60
CA LEU A 36 -14.06 8.48 14.08
C LEU A 36 -13.70 8.14 12.63
N VAL A 37 -14.03 6.91 12.23
CA VAL A 37 -14.03 6.48 10.84
C VAL A 37 -15.00 7.30 9.98
N ASP A 38 -14.71 7.44 8.69
CA ASP A 38 -15.55 8.13 7.71
C ASP A 38 -15.35 7.51 6.32
N GLY A 39 -16.45 7.29 5.61
CA GLY A 39 -16.50 6.71 4.28
C GLY A 39 -15.61 7.41 3.27
N CYS A 40 -15.46 8.73 3.33
CA CYS A 40 -14.60 9.44 2.38
C CYS A 40 -13.11 9.11 2.54
N TYR A 41 -12.67 8.74 3.75
CA TYR A 41 -11.28 8.33 3.97
C TYR A 41 -10.95 6.98 3.32
N SER A 42 -11.95 6.24 2.83
CA SER A 42 -11.72 5.05 1.99
C SER A 42 -10.85 5.37 0.77
N PHE A 43 -11.02 6.54 0.15
CA PHE A 43 -10.12 7.00 -0.90
C PHE A 43 -8.93 7.79 -0.36
N TRP A 44 -9.15 8.75 0.56
CA TRP A 44 -8.05 9.62 0.99
C TRP A 44 -6.92 8.86 1.70
N GLN A 45 -7.23 7.82 2.47
CA GLN A 45 -6.22 6.95 3.10
C GLN A 45 -5.88 5.76 2.20
N GLY A 46 -6.89 5.09 1.61
CA GLY A 46 -6.66 3.95 0.71
C GLY A 46 -5.82 4.31 -0.52
N GLY A 47 -6.00 5.52 -1.08
CA GLY A 47 -5.20 6.07 -2.17
C GLY A 47 -3.75 6.27 -1.79
N VAL A 48 -3.48 6.78 -0.59
CA VAL A 48 -2.13 6.89 -0.05
C VAL A 48 -1.51 5.49 0.09
N ALA A 49 -2.25 4.51 0.61
CA ALA A 49 -1.78 3.13 0.69
C ALA A 49 -1.42 2.55 -0.68
N ALA A 50 -2.28 2.75 -1.68
CA ALA A 50 -2.03 2.32 -3.06
C ALA A 50 -0.81 3.00 -3.70
N ILE A 51 -0.52 4.24 -3.30
CA ILE A 51 0.66 4.97 -3.74
C ILE A 51 1.93 4.45 -3.07
N LEU A 52 1.91 4.33 -1.74
CA LEU A 52 3.03 3.83 -0.95
C LEU A 52 3.42 2.41 -1.33
N GLN A 53 2.44 1.53 -1.53
CA GLN A 53 2.69 0.13 -1.91
C GLN A 53 3.50 0.05 -3.21
N ARG A 54 3.29 0.96 -4.17
CA ARG A 54 4.06 0.99 -5.40
C ARG A 54 5.45 1.59 -5.22
N LEU A 55 5.56 2.71 -4.53
CA LEU A 55 6.85 3.33 -4.25
C LEU A 55 7.80 2.40 -3.46
N CYS A 56 7.24 1.56 -2.58
CA CYS A 56 8.02 0.59 -1.80
C CYS A 56 8.38 -0.70 -2.56
N LEU A 57 7.76 -0.96 -3.71
CA LEU A 57 8.17 -2.05 -4.60
C LEU A 57 9.45 -1.64 -5.33
N ASP A 58 9.48 -0.43 -5.88
CA ASP A 58 10.63 0.09 -6.62
C ASP A 58 11.89 0.23 -5.74
N ALA A 59 11.73 0.66 -4.48
CA ALA A 59 12.85 0.81 -3.55
C ALA A 59 13.57 -0.51 -3.22
N VAL A 60 12.84 -1.62 -3.19
CA VAL A 60 13.41 -2.94 -2.85
C VAL A 60 14.06 -3.60 -4.07
N ASP A 61 13.55 -3.34 -5.27
CA ASP A 61 14.20 -3.78 -6.51
C ASP A 61 15.59 -3.11 -6.66
N CYS A 62 15.73 -1.85 -6.23
CA CYS A 62 17.03 -1.16 -6.16
C CYS A 62 17.99 -1.77 -5.13
N GLU A 63 17.52 -2.18 -3.95
CA GLU A 63 18.38 -2.81 -2.93
C GLU A 63 18.76 -4.25 -3.29
N SER A 64 17.89 -4.99 -3.98
CA SER A 64 18.18 -6.37 -4.41
C SER A 64 19.25 -6.46 -5.51
N SER A 65 19.58 -5.34 -6.16
CA SER A 65 20.62 -5.25 -7.19
C SER A 65 22.04 -5.12 -6.63
N PHE A 66 22.22 -5.01 -5.30
CA PHE A 66 23.53 -4.83 -4.63
C PHE A 66 23.95 -5.99 -3.72
N GLY A 67 23.38 -7.19 -3.90
CA GLY A 67 23.69 -8.34 -3.04
C GLY A 67 23.80 -9.66 -3.79
N SER A 68 24.84 -9.83 -4.60
CA SER A 68 25.31 -11.14 -5.03
C SER A 68 26.80 -11.26 -4.73
N ASP A 69 27.12 -11.54 -3.47
CA ASP A 69 28.34 -12.28 -3.17
C ASP A 69 27.94 -13.59 -2.49
N HIS A 70 28.32 -14.67 -3.15
CA HIS A 70 28.19 -16.05 -2.73
C HIS A 70 28.84 -16.28 -1.36
N ASP A 71 28.16 -17.03 -0.48
CA ASP A 71 28.84 -18.18 0.12
C ASP A 71 27.86 -19.35 0.28
N GLU A 72 28.22 -20.44 -0.37
CA GLU A 72 27.53 -21.72 -0.38
C GLU A 72 28.35 -22.67 0.48
N SER A 73 27.85 -23.03 1.67
CA SER A 73 27.91 -24.38 2.24
C SER A 73 27.63 -24.32 3.75
N VAL A 74 26.62 -25.07 4.21
CA VAL A 74 26.80 -26.29 5.00
C VAL A 74 25.42 -26.94 5.09
N VAL A 75 25.31 -28.10 4.46
CA VAL A 75 24.24 -29.06 4.70
C VAL A 75 24.63 -29.86 5.95
N CYS A 76 23.73 -29.99 6.93
CA CYS A 76 23.79 -31.12 7.85
C CYS A 76 22.40 -31.58 8.27
N SER A 77 22.27 -32.91 8.25
CA SER A 77 21.10 -33.75 8.33
C SER A 77 20.48 -33.85 9.72
N SER A 78 19.22 -34.28 9.73
CA SER A 78 18.34 -34.67 10.84
C SER A 78 18.93 -35.55 11.96
N SER A 79 18.45 -35.35 13.19
CA SER A 79 18.19 -36.42 14.18
C SER A 79 17.15 -35.98 15.22
N ASP A 80 16.20 -36.86 15.49
CA ASP A 80 15.14 -36.76 16.52
C ASP A 80 15.68 -36.87 17.97
N GLY A 81 14.89 -36.36 18.92
CA GLY A 81 15.02 -36.64 20.36
C GLY A 81 14.15 -35.74 21.25
N GLU A 82 13.11 -36.31 21.86
CA GLU A 82 12.24 -35.68 22.88
C GLU A 82 12.90 -35.66 24.28
N ASP A 83 12.58 -34.65 25.11
CA ASP A 83 12.05 -34.76 26.50
C ASP A 83 12.38 -33.57 27.44
N HIS A 84 11.30 -32.92 27.89
CA HIS A 84 10.93 -32.42 29.23
C HIS A 84 11.89 -31.76 30.29
N LEU A 85 11.41 -30.58 30.73
CA LEU A 85 11.29 -29.96 32.09
C LEU A 85 12.39 -29.05 32.71
N ASP A 86 11.89 -27.86 33.09
CA ASP A 86 12.18 -26.91 34.20
C ASP A 86 13.60 -26.40 34.53
N GLY A 87 13.72 -25.08 34.65
CA GLY A 87 14.86 -24.43 35.29
C GLY A 87 14.88 -22.89 35.19
N THR A 88 14.39 -22.23 36.24
CA THR A 88 14.55 -20.80 36.54
C THR A 88 16.02 -20.42 36.73
N SER A 89 16.51 -19.30 36.16
CA SER A 89 17.48 -18.42 36.83
C SER A 89 17.72 -17.09 36.08
N SER A 90 18.03 -16.10 36.88
CA SER A 90 18.23 -14.65 36.69
C SER A 90 19.49 -14.19 35.93
N HIS A 91 19.39 -12.95 35.45
CA HIS A 91 20.42 -11.88 35.37
C HIS A 91 21.72 -12.15 34.59
N SER A 92 21.99 -11.32 33.58
CA SER A 92 22.91 -10.16 33.71
C SER A 92 22.98 -9.35 32.41
N ASP A 93 22.93 -8.02 32.55
CA ASP A 93 23.34 -7.06 31.53
C ASP A 93 24.81 -7.27 31.15
N GLU A 94 25.13 -7.32 29.86
CA GLU A 94 26.48 -7.04 29.36
C GLU A 94 26.44 -5.92 28.32
N VAL A 95 26.92 -4.78 28.76
CA VAL A 95 27.39 -3.67 27.94
C VAL A 95 28.81 -4.00 27.49
N ILE A 96 29.10 -3.90 26.19
CA ILE A 96 30.48 -3.96 25.68
C ILE A 96 30.79 -2.69 24.89
N HIS A 97 31.90 -2.05 25.29
CA HIS A 97 32.40 -0.75 24.85
C HIS A 97 33.31 -0.86 23.62
N LEU A 98 33.12 0.09 22.68
CA LEU A 98 34.05 0.77 21.76
C LEU A 98 35.28 0.04 21.16
N GLY A 99 35.39 0.12 19.83
CA GLY A 99 36.65 0.13 19.09
C GLY A 99 36.62 1.19 17.98
N GLU A 100 37.45 2.23 18.12
CA GLU A 100 37.73 3.26 17.10
C GLU A 100 38.65 2.73 15.98
N GLY A 101 38.50 3.29 14.78
CA GLY A 101 39.64 3.55 13.88
C GLY A 101 39.68 2.75 12.58
N GLY A 102 39.22 3.35 11.48
CA GLY A 102 39.49 2.89 10.13
C GLY A 102 39.03 3.91 9.08
N ALA A 103 39.92 4.81 8.68
CA ALA A 103 39.69 5.80 7.63
C ALA A 103 39.76 5.14 6.24
N GLY A 104 38.78 5.41 5.37
CA GLY A 104 38.80 5.06 3.95
C GLY A 104 37.41 5.17 3.29
N PRO A 105 37.38 5.39 1.97
CA PRO A 105 37.23 6.68 1.32
C PRO A 105 35.76 7.14 1.22
N GLU A 106 35.57 8.46 1.20
CA GLU A 106 34.32 9.11 0.80
C GLU A 106 34.00 8.67 -0.64
N HIS A 107 33.07 7.72 -0.79
CA HIS A 107 32.46 7.44 -2.08
C HIS A 107 31.19 8.29 -2.16
N ASP A 108 31.33 9.46 -2.78
CA ASP A 108 30.24 10.31 -3.21
C ASP A 108 29.49 9.59 -4.34
N GLY A 109 28.76 8.55 -3.96
CA GLY A 109 27.85 7.83 -4.82
C GLY A 109 26.55 8.61 -4.88
N ALA A 110 26.53 9.66 -5.72
CA ALA A 110 25.28 10.28 -6.12
C ALA A 110 24.35 9.16 -6.60
N VAL A 111 23.33 8.86 -5.79
CA VAL A 111 22.23 7.98 -6.20
C VAL A 111 21.61 8.64 -7.42
N GLU A 112 21.81 8.05 -8.59
CA GLU A 112 21.24 8.54 -9.83
C GLU A 112 19.74 8.77 -9.62
N PRO A 113 19.22 9.98 -9.87
CA PRO A 113 17.83 10.29 -9.63
C PRO A 113 16.98 9.38 -10.52
N VAL A 114 16.10 8.59 -9.89
CA VAL A 114 15.12 7.78 -10.62
C VAL A 114 14.44 8.69 -11.65
N ASN A 115 14.42 8.27 -12.91
CA ASN A 115 13.85 9.07 -13.99
C ASN A 115 12.32 9.03 -13.89
N LEU A 116 11.81 9.96 -13.10
CA LEU A 116 10.49 9.94 -12.49
C LEU A 116 9.47 10.78 -13.30
N SER A 117 9.81 11.26 -14.51
CA SER A 117 8.80 11.81 -15.45
C SER A 117 7.81 10.75 -15.93
N ASP A 118 8.19 9.47 -15.82
CA ASP A 118 7.33 8.33 -16.11
C ASP A 118 6.63 7.75 -14.89
N ILE A 119 6.79 8.32 -13.67
CA ILE A 119 6.07 7.86 -12.45
C ILE A 119 4.61 7.60 -12.78
N SER A 120 3.92 8.54 -13.43
CA SER A 120 2.48 8.40 -13.60
C SER A 120 2.07 7.35 -14.64
N TYR A 121 2.99 6.89 -15.48
CA TYR A 121 2.76 5.77 -16.40
C TYR A 121 3.20 4.46 -15.77
N ASP A 122 4.43 4.43 -15.25
CA ASP A 122 5.08 3.26 -14.65
C ASP A 122 4.36 2.78 -13.39
N PHE A 123 3.81 3.72 -12.62
CA PHE A 123 2.93 3.41 -11.50
C PHE A 123 1.70 2.59 -11.93
N ILE A 124 1.34 2.56 -13.21
CA ILE A 124 0.25 1.72 -13.72
C ILE A 124 0.77 0.51 -14.50
N SER A 125 1.81 0.67 -15.32
CA SER A 125 2.30 -0.34 -16.28
C SER A 125 3.32 -1.33 -15.70
N GLY A 126 3.94 -1.04 -14.54
CA GLY A 126 4.93 -1.92 -13.92
C GLY A 126 4.36 -3.27 -13.50
N GLN A 127 5.11 -4.35 -13.78
CA GLN A 127 4.78 -5.70 -13.38
C GLN A 127 5.45 -5.98 -12.02
N HIS A 128 4.66 -6.23 -10.97
CA HIS A 128 5.22 -6.28 -9.62
C HIS A 128 5.04 -7.61 -8.89
N ALA A 129 6.03 -7.94 -8.05
CA ALA A 129 5.97 -9.06 -7.13
C ALA A 129 4.80 -8.90 -6.15
N SER A 130 4.11 -10.01 -5.87
CA SER A 130 2.91 -10.05 -5.03
C SER A 130 3.27 -9.74 -3.57
N ARG A 131 3.15 -8.47 -3.16
CA ARG A 131 3.21 -8.07 -1.75
C ARG A 131 1.81 -8.00 -1.14
N THR A 132 1.74 -8.33 0.15
CA THR A 132 0.55 -8.12 0.96
C THR A 132 0.22 -6.62 0.99
N PRO A 133 -1.06 -6.23 0.79
CA PRO A 133 -1.47 -4.84 0.90
C PRO A 133 -1.18 -4.23 2.26
N LEU A 134 -0.98 -2.92 2.27
CA LEU A 134 -0.74 -2.15 3.51
C LEU A 134 -2.00 -1.97 4.37
N PHE A 135 -3.16 -2.48 3.95
CA PHE A 135 -4.41 -2.39 4.70
C PHE A 135 -5.30 -3.61 4.41
N ASP A 136 -6.24 -3.91 5.31
CA ASP A 136 -7.24 -4.96 5.11
C ASP A 136 -8.25 -4.51 4.03
N SER A 137 -8.03 -4.99 2.81
CA SER A 137 -8.82 -4.61 1.65
C SER A 137 -10.25 -5.12 1.70
N ILE A 138 -10.48 -6.31 2.28
CA ILE A 138 -11.83 -6.88 2.43
C ILE A 138 -12.57 -6.19 3.58
N GLY A 139 -11.87 -5.87 4.67
CA GLY A 139 -12.39 -5.05 5.75
C GLY A 139 -12.92 -3.70 5.26
N LEU A 140 -12.17 -3.02 4.39
CA LEU A 140 -12.61 -1.76 3.80
C LEU A 140 -13.86 -1.91 2.93
N GLN A 141 -13.90 -2.94 2.07
CA GLN A 141 -15.09 -3.22 1.25
C GLN A 141 -16.34 -3.48 2.10
N ARG A 142 -16.18 -4.21 3.21
CA ARG A 142 -17.26 -4.45 4.18
C ARG A 142 -17.78 -3.14 4.76
N TYR A 143 -16.88 -2.26 5.20
CA TYR A 143 -17.27 -0.95 5.74
C TYR A 143 -18.02 -0.09 4.70
N ILE A 144 -17.52 -0.04 3.46
CA ILE A 144 -18.15 0.75 2.40
C ILE A 144 -19.56 0.23 2.08
N ILE A 145 -19.69 -1.07 1.83
CA ILE A 145 -20.95 -1.69 1.38
C ILE A 145 -21.97 -1.74 2.52
N LEU A 146 -21.56 -2.13 3.73
CA LEU A 146 -22.49 -2.37 4.85
C LEU A 146 -22.80 -1.11 5.67
N CYS A 147 -21.85 -0.17 5.79
CA CYS A 147 -22.01 0.99 6.67
C CYS A 147 -22.23 2.29 5.88
N SER A 148 -21.53 2.44 4.76
CA SER A 148 -21.49 3.69 3.99
C SER A 148 -22.51 3.74 2.86
N GLN A 149 -23.08 2.61 2.41
CA GLN A 149 -24.14 2.61 1.40
C GLN A 149 -25.51 2.95 2.02
N HIS A 150 -26.32 3.75 1.33
CA HIS A 150 -27.69 4.02 1.74
C HIS A 150 -28.67 3.08 1.02
N VAL A 151 -29.16 2.07 1.72
CA VAL A 151 -29.96 0.95 1.16
C VAL A 151 -31.21 1.39 0.40
N ASP A 152 -32.00 2.33 0.93
CA ASP A 152 -33.33 2.62 0.37
C ASP A 152 -33.36 3.68 -0.74
N GLY A 153 -32.22 4.28 -1.08
CA GLY A 153 -32.22 5.39 -2.05
C GLY A 153 -30.92 5.59 -2.79
N GLY A 154 -30.04 4.59 -2.77
CA GLY A 154 -28.74 4.63 -3.44
C GLY A 154 -27.77 5.67 -2.86
N GLY A 155 -26.60 5.76 -3.48
CA GLY A 155 -25.52 6.65 -3.02
C GLY A 155 -24.86 6.20 -1.72
N PHE A 156 -23.83 6.94 -1.33
CA PHE A 156 -23.05 6.69 -0.13
C PHE A 156 -22.99 7.92 0.78
N ARG A 157 -22.60 7.67 2.03
CA ARG A 157 -22.52 8.62 3.14
C ARG A 157 -21.21 8.42 3.90
N ASP A 158 -20.95 9.35 4.82
CA ASP A 158 -19.88 9.26 5.81
C ASP A 158 -19.94 7.95 6.63
N LYS A 159 -21.02 7.77 7.40
CA LYS A 159 -21.20 6.66 8.33
C LYS A 159 -22.70 6.45 8.64
N PRO A 160 -23.10 5.34 9.28
CA PRO A 160 -24.48 5.14 9.71
C PRO A 160 -25.04 6.34 10.50
N GLY A 161 -26.27 6.73 10.20
CA GLY A 161 -26.92 7.91 10.79
C GLY A 161 -26.60 9.25 10.11
N LYS A 162 -25.72 9.29 9.10
CA LYS A 162 -25.48 10.48 8.27
C LYS A 162 -26.27 10.44 6.96
N PRO A 163 -26.66 11.60 6.40
CA PRO A 163 -27.29 11.66 5.09
C PRO A 163 -26.31 11.24 3.99
N ARG A 164 -26.84 10.78 2.85
CA ARG A 164 -26.05 10.55 1.64
C ARG A 164 -25.75 11.86 0.93
N ASP A 165 -24.65 11.91 0.19
CA ASP A 165 -24.30 13.02 -0.68
C ASP A 165 -23.37 12.59 -1.83
N HIS A 166 -23.17 13.48 -2.80
CA HIS A 166 -22.34 13.20 -3.97
C HIS A 166 -20.85 13.06 -3.63
N TYR A 167 -20.37 13.76 -2.61
CA TYR A 167 -18.97 13.73 -2.19
C TYR A 167 -18.62 12.35 -1.64
N HIS A 168 -19.38 11.84 -0.67
CA HIS A 168 -19.19 10.49 -0.13
C HIS A 168 -19.50 9.42 -1.16
N THR A 169 -20.50 9.62 -2.03
CA THR A 169 -20.73 8.71 -3.16
C THR A 169 -19.49 8.56 -4.02
N CYS A 170 -18.84 9.66 -4.39
CA CYS A 170 -17.59 9.62 -5.16
C CYS A 170 -16.48 8.89 -4.39
N TYR A 171 -16.14 9.37 -3.19
CA TYR A 171 -14.94 8.86 -2.49
C TYR A 171 -15.11 7.47 -1.88
N CYS A 172 -16.33 7.04 -1.55
CA CYS A 172 -16.59 5.64 -1.18
C CYS A 172 -16.41 4.71 -2.39
N LEU A 173 -16.90 5.08 -3.58
CA LEU A 173 -16.73 4.27 -4.79
C LEU A 173 -15.27 4.26 -5.26
N SER A 174 -14.57 5.38 -5.17
CA SER A 174 -13.13 5.45 -5.42
C SER A 174 -12.33 4.57 -4.47
N GLY A 175 -12.65 4.59 -3.17
CA GLY A 175 -12.05 3.69 -2.18
C GLY A 175 -12.39 2.22 -2.41
N LEU A 176 -13.62 1.93 -2.86
CA LEU A 176 -14.05 0.58 -3.23
C LEU A 176 -13.19 0.06 -4.39
N SER A 177 -13.02 0.86 -5.45
CA SER A 177 -12.14 0.55 -6.57
C SER A 177 -10.72 0.26 -6.10
N ILE A 178 -10.12 1.11 -5.26
CA ILE A 178 -8.77 0.85 -4.73
C ILE A 178 -8.70 -0.49 -3.99
N SER A 179 -9.65 -0.77 -3.09
CA SER A 179 -9.64 -1.99 -2.28
C SER A 179 -9.81 -3.28 -3.10
N GLN A 180 -10.50 -3.23 -4.24
CA GLN A 180 -10.66 -4.38 -5.13
C GLN A 180 -9.38 -4.66 -5.91
N TYR A 181 -8.67 -3.60 -6.34
CA TYR A 181 -7.53 -3.70 -7.24
C TYR A 181 -6.16 -3.62 -6.54
N ILE A 182 -6.10 -3.50 -5.21
CA ILE A 182 -4.83 -3.35 -4.46
C ILE A 182 -3.90 -4.58 -4.60
N TRP A 183 -4.46 -5.73 -4.94
CA TRP A 183 -3.73 -6.98 -5.20
C TRP A 183 -3.39 -7.17 -6.69
N ALA A 184 -3.85 -6.31 -7.59
CA ALA A 184 -3.65 -6.48 -9.02
C ALA A 184 -2.19 -6.19 -9.40
N LYS A 185 -1.56 -7.14 -10.10
CA LYS A 185 -0.13 -7.12 -10.45
C LYS A 185 0.23 -6.12 -11.54
N ASP A 186 -0.71 -5.87 -12.44
CA ASP A 186 -0.57 -5.00 -13.61
C ASP A 186 -1.92 -4.33 -13.91
N PHE A 187 -1.95 -3.43 -14.90
CA PHE A 187 -3.11 -2.61 -15.22
C PHE A 187 -4.29 -3.36 -15.87
N ASN A 188 -3.99 -4.35 -16.70
CA ASN A 188 -4.97 -5.07 -17.53
C ASN A 188 -5.67 -6.19 -16.77
N THR A 189 -5.03 -6.67 -15.70
CA THR A 189 -5.56 -7.80 -14.96
C THR A 189 -6.72 -7.36 -14.04
N PRO A 190 -7.94 -7.88 -14.25
CA PRO A 190 -9.04 -7.65 -13.33
C PRO A 190 -8.76 -8.34 -11.98
N PRO A 191 -9.38 -7.90 -10.87
CA PRO A 191 -9.15 -8.50 -9.58
C PRO A 191 -9.70 -9.93 -9.56
N PHE A 192 -9.04 -10.83 -8.83
CA PHE A 192 -9.59 -12.16 -8.60
C PHE A 192 -10.94 -12.05 -7.86
N PRO A 193 -11.88 -12.97 -8.10
CA PRO A 193 -13.17 -12.96 -7.40
C PRO A 193 -13.06 -12.93 -5.88
N GLY A 194 -12.03 -13.58 -5.31
CA GLY A 194 -11.77 -13.54 -3.86
C GLY A 194 -11.37 -12.16 -3.30
N HIS A 195 -10.98 -11.22 -4.16
CA HIS A 195 -10.65 -9.85 -3.78
C HIS A 195 -11.83 -8.88 -3.91
N VAL A 196 -12.99 -9.35 -4.39
CA VAL A 196 -14.21 -8.56 -4.50
C VAL A 196 -15.22 -9.11 -3.50
N LEU A 197 -15.64 -8.30 -2.54
CA LEU A 197 -16.63 -8.69 -1.56
C LEU A 197 -18.01 -8.84 -2.23
N GLY A 198 -18.61 -10.02 -2.12
CA GLY A 198 -19.94 -10.31 -2.65
C GLY A 198 -19.93 -10.75 -4.11
N PRO A 199 -21.08 -10.73 -4.81
CA PRO A 199 -21.17 -11.19 -6.19
C PRO A 199 -20.30 -10.34 -7.12
N TYR A 200 -19.30 -10.96 -7.75
CA TYR A 200 -18.34 -10.30 -8.63
C TYR A 200 -19.00 -9.47 -9.73
N SER A 201 -20.04 -10.04 -10.37
CA SER A 201 -20.78 -9.38 -11.47
C SER A 201 -21.50 -8.10 -11.06
N ASN A 202 -21.79 -7.92 -9.77
CA ASN A 202 -22.62 -6.81 -9.28
C ASN A 202 -21.80 -5.79 -8.48
N ASN A 203 -20.70 -6.23 -7.86
CA ASN A 203 -19.93 -5.40 -6.93
C ASN A 203 -18.59 -4.93 -7.50
N LEU A 204 -18.11 -5.49 -8.61
CA LEU A 204 -16.93 -4.99 -9.28
C LEU A 204 -17.18 -3.58 -9.82
N VAL A 205 -16.30 -2.63 -9.47
CA VAL A 205 -16.31 -1.27 -10.03
C VAL A 205 -15.09 -1.05 -10.91
N GLU A 206 -15.15 -0.06 -11.81
CA GLU A 206 -14.03 0.26 -12.69
C GLU A 206 -12.78 0.69 -11.89
N ARG A 207 -11.60 0.35 -12.43
CA ARG A 207 -10.33 0.71 -11.83
C ARG A 207 -10.04 2.20 -12.00
N ILE A 208 -9.64 2.86 -10.92
CA ILE A 208 -9.20 4.25 -10.94
C ILE A 208 -7.68 4.40 -10.85
N HIS A 209 -7.17 5.50 -11.39
CA HIS A 209 -5.81 5.95 -11.17
C HIS A 209 -5.71 6.60 -9.77
N PRO A 210 -4.90 6.11 -8.82
CA PRO A 210 -4.94 6.61 -7.44
C PRO A 210 -4.32 8.01 -7.26
N LEU A 211 -3.41 8.47 -8.14
CA LEU A 211 -2.97 9.88 -8.16
C LEU A 211 -4.06 10.87 -8.61
N PHE A 212 -4.91 10.51 -9.59
CA PHE A 212 -5.85 11.45 -10.21
C PHE A 212 -7.32 11.20 -9.89
N ASN A 213 -7.65 10.06 -9.29
CA ASN A 213 -9.02 9.62 -8.99
C ASN A 213 -9.96 9.63 -10.20
N ILE A 214 -9.48 9.17 -11.35
CA ILE A 214 -10.27 8.98 -12.57
C ILE A 214 -10.09 7.56 -13.08
N VAL A 215 -11.06 7.06 -13.85
CA VAL A 215 -10.95 5.75 -14.50
C VAL A 215 -9.69 5.71 -15.35
N ILE A 216 -8.92 4.63 -15.24
CA ILE A 216 -7.59 4.52 -15.86
C ILE A 216 -7.63 4.78 -17.38
N ASP A 217 -8.64 4.26 -18.08
CA ASP A 217 -8.77 4.48 -19.53
C ASP A 217 -8.89 5.96 -19.90
N ARG A 218 -9.59 6.75 -19.07
CA ARG A 218 -9.71 8.21 -19.27
C ARG A 218 -8.39 8.93 -19.06
N TYR A 219 -7.58 8.46 -18.10
CA TYR A 219 -6.23 9.00 -17.90
C TYR A 219 -5.35 8.74 -19.12
N TYR A 220 -5.34 7.53 -19.67
CA TYR A 220 -4.53 7.20 -20.84
C TYR A 220 -4.97 7.95 -22.09
N GLU A 221 -6.28 8.06 -22.33
CA GLU A 221 -6.84 8.87 -23.41
C GLU A 221 -6.35 10.32 -23.34
N ALA A 222 -6.44 10.93 -22.16
CA ALA A 222 -5.97 12.30 -21.94
C ALA A 222 -4.45 12.42 -22.11
N ARG A 223 -3.67 11.50 -21.52
CA ARG A 223 -2.19 11.51 -21.64
C ARG A 223 -1.76 11.39 -23.11
N GLN A 224 -2.36 10.47 -23.87
CA GLN A 224 -2.03 10.28 -25.28
C GLN A 224 -2.34 11.53 -26.11
N PHE A 225 -3.49 12.16 -25.87
CA PHE A 225 -3.87 13.39 -26.56
C PHE A 225 -2.87 14.53 -26.30
N PHE A 226 -2.50 14.77 -25.04
CA PHE A 226 -1.61 15.88 -24.68
C PHE A 226 -0.12 15.59 -24.91
N SER A 227 0.30 14.33 -24.99
CA SER A 227 1.70 13.96 -25.28
C SER A 227 2.02 13.94 -26.78
N SER A 228 1.00 14.02 -27.64
CA SER A 228 1.16 14.03 -29.10
C SER A 228 1.06 15.44 -29.72
N ALA A 229 0.86 16.47 -28.89
CA ALA A 229 0.82 17.87 -29.28
C ALA A 229 2.21 18.53 -29.16
#